data_AF-A0AAP8H1D3-F1
#
_entry.id   AF-A0AAP8H1D3-F1
#
_cell.length_a   1.000
_cell.length_b   1.000
_cell.length_c   1.000
_cell.angle_alpha   90.00
_cell.angle_beta   90.00
_cell.angle_gamma   90.00
#
_symmetry.space_group_name_H-M   'P 1'
#
loop_
_entity.id
_entity.type
_entity.pdbx_description
1 polymer ?
#
loop_
_entity_poly.entity_id
_entity_poly.type
_entity_poly.pdbx_seq_one_letter_code
_entity_poly.pdbx_strand_id
1 'polypeptide(L)'
;MYKSYIRYKQQKKEKKETKADNTNQAITIKHAEGETKLDKSAKKVVVLEWGYSEDLLALGVQPVWMADIKNYNTWVNTETKPSKDVVDVGTLQQPNLEEISRLKPDLIIITSFRGKAIKNELEQIAPTVMFDPSTSNNDHFADAKAKL
;
A
#
# COMPACT_ATOMS: atom_id res chain seq x y z
N MET A 1 -12.13 32.66 23.73
CA MET A 1 -12.92 31.73 22.88
C MET A 1 -12.69 31.91 21.37
N TYR A 2 -12.62 33.14 20.83
CA TYR A 2 -12.47 33.39 19.37
C TYR A 2 -11.19 32.81 18.71
N LYS A 3 -10.04 32.83 19.41
CA LYS A 3 -8.76 32.30 18.90
C LYS A 3 -8.77 30.77 18.66
N SER A 4 -9.60 30.01 19.38
CA SER A 4 -9.71 28.56 19.23
C SER A 4 -10.47 28.18 17.96
N TYR A 5 -11.50 28.96 17.61
CA TYR A 5 -12.30 28.75 16.40
C TYR A 5 -11.52 29.02 15.10
N ILE A 6 -10.65 30.03 15.11
CA ILE A 6 -9.78 30.32 13.96
C ILE A 6 -8.72 29.21 13.78
N ARG A 7 -8.13 28.70 14.86
CA ARG A 7 -7.20 27.55 14.80
C ARG A 7 -7.90 26.27 14.31
N TYR A 8 -9.14 26.04 14.73
CA TYR A 8 -9.97 24.93 14.24
C TYR A 8 -10.27 25.05 12.73
N LYS A 9 -10.64 26.25 12.26
CA LYS A 9 -10.86 26.51 10.83
C LYS A 9 -9.57 26.39 10.02
N GLN A 10 -8.43 26.84 10.53
CA GLN A 10 -7.11 26.70 9.88
C GLN A 10 -6.68 25.24 9.79
N GLN A 11 -6.79 24.45 10.88
CA GLN A 11 -6.50 23.01 10.84
C GLN A 11 -7.45 22.24 9.90
N LYS A 12 -8.72 22.67 9.81
CA LYS A 12 -9.69 22.07 8.88
C LYS A 12 -9.48 22.52 7.43
N LYS A 13 -8.80 23.65 7.21
CA LYS A 13 -8.38 24.15 5.89
C LYS A 13 -7.09 23.47 5.44
N GLU A 14 -6.12 23.31 6.33
CA GLU A 14 -4.89 22.52 6.13
C GLU A 14 -5.19 21.03 5.90
N LYS A 15 -6.15 20.42 6.64
CA LYS A 15 -6.63 19.05 6.35
C LYS A 15 -7.46 18.91 5.06
N LYS A 16 -7.87 20.02 4.43
CA LYS A 16 -8.60 20.01 3.15
C LYS A 16 -7.70 20.34 1.95
N GLU A 17 -6.45 20.75 2.17
CA GLU A 17 -5.53 21.18 1.12
C GLU A 17 -4.46 20.14 0.75
N THR A 18 -4.37 19.00 1.42
CA THR A 18 -3.73 17.80 0.83
C THR A 18 -4.72 17.09 -0.10
N LYS A 19 -5.05 17.77 -1.20
CA LYS A 19 -5.44 17.05 -2.42
C LYS A 19 -4.20 16.25 -2.84
N ALA A 20 -4.36 14.96 -3.04
CA ALA A 20 -3.37 14.13 -3.73
C ALA A 20 -2.97 14.87 -5.01
N ASP A 21 -1.72 15.35 -5.03
CA ASP A 21 -1.17 16.02 -6.19
C ASP A 21 -1.09 14.95 -7.26
N ASN A 22 -1.86 15.13 -8.33
CA ASN A 22 -1.99 14.17 -9.42
C ASN A 22 -0.74 14.35 -10.32
N THR A 23 0.45 14.21 -9.73
CA THR A 23 1.71 14.39 -10.40
C THR A 23 1.95 13.14 -11.24
N ASN A 24 1.85 13.30 -12.57
CA ASN A 24 2.39 12.35 -13.55
C ASN A 24 3.93 12.38 -13.52
N GLN A 25 4.52 12.32 -12.32
CA GLN A 25 5.95 12.35 -12.11
C GLN A 25 6.41 10.95 -11.76
N ALA A 26 7.56 10.57 -12.31
CA ALA A 26 8.19 9.31 -12.00
C ALA A 26 8.54 9.25 -10.51
N ILE A 27 8.17 8.14 -9.87
CA ILE A 27 8.35 7.88 -8.45
C ILE A 27 9.33 6.71 -8.31
N THR A 28 10.44 6.94 -7.63
CA THR A 28 11.33 5.86 -7.20
C THR A 28 11.02 5.50 -5.76
N ILE A 29 10.82 4.20 -5.50
CA ILE A 29 10.60 3.61 -4.19
C ILE A 29 11.83 2.74 -3.87
N LYS A 30 12.52 3.05 -2.78
CA LYS A 30 13.60 2.23 -2.24
C LYS A 30 13.01 1.16 -1.33
N HIS A 31 13.50 -0.07 -1.43
CA HIS A 31 13.05 -1.19 -0.61
C HIS A 31 14.16 -2.22 -0.42
N ALA A 32 13.90 -3.30 0.31
CA ALA A 32 14.94 -4.24 0.75
C ALA A 32 15.66 -4.96 -0.41
N GLU A 33 14.97 -5.12 -1.54
CA GLU A 33 15.48 -5.80 -2.74
C GLU A 33 15.94 -4.82 -3.84
N GLY A 34 16.15 -3.53 -3.50
CA GLY A 34 16.68 -2.51 -4.40
C GLY A 34 15.78 -1.29 -4.55
N GLU A 35 15.55 -0.86 -5.78
CA GLU A 35 14.71 0.28 -6.10
C GLU A 35 13.72 -0.07 -7.20
N THR A 36 12.47 0.32 -7.04
CA THR A 36 11.40 0.17 -8.04
C THR A 36 10.99 1.55 -8.53
N LYS A 37 10.92 1.72 -9.86
CA LYS A 37 10.45 2.96 -10.49
C LYS A 37 9.01 2.78 -10.97
N LEU A 38 8.18 3.77 -10.70
CA LEU A 38 6.82 3.90 -11.21
C LEU A 38 6.77 5.16 -12.08
N ASP A 39 6.23 5.08 -13.29
CA ASP A 39 6.12 6.24 -14.18
C ASP A 39 5.09 7.28 -13.69
N LYS A 40 4.16 6.83 -12.83
CA LYS A 40 3.08 7.60 -12.22
C LYS A 40 2.64 6.96 -10.91
N SER A 41 1.87 7.67 -10.10
CA SER A 41 1.24 7.12 -8.89
C SER A 41 0.38 5.88 -9.19
N ALA A 42 0.56 4.84 -8.38
CA ALA A 42 -0.18 3.58 -8.52
C ALA A 42 -1.60 3.74 -7.98
N LYS A 43 -2.61 3.28 -8.75
CA LYS A 43 -4.03 3.33 -8.34
C LYS A 43 -4.59 1.93 -8.11
N LYS A 44 -4.08 0.95 -8.83
CA LYS A 44 -4.45 -0.47 -8.74
C LYS A 44 -3.38 -1.24 -7.97
N VAL A 45 -3.45 -1.16 -6.64
CA VAL A 45 -2.45 -1.77 -5.74
C VAL A 45 -2.92 -3.15 -5.27
N VAL A 46 -2.01 -4.13 -5.34
CA VAL A 46 -2.13 -5.45 -4.71
C VAL A 46 -1.23 -5.48 -3.48
N VAL A 47 -1.76 -5.91 -2.33
CA VAL A 47 -0.97 -6.08 -1.10
C VAL A 47 -1.04 -7.51 -0.61
N LEU A 48 0.14 -8.13 -0.46
CA LEU A 48 0.30 -9.55 -0.14
C LEU A 48 0.84 -9.77 1.29
N GLU A 49 0.66 -8.78 2.17
CA GLU A 49 1.04 -8.82 3.58
C GLU A 49 0.08 -7.98 4.44
N TRP A 50 -0.27 -8.46 5.63
CA TRP A 50 -1.24 -7.79 6.50
C TRP A 50 -0.71 -6.50 7.10
N GLY A 51 0.56 -6.48 7.54
CA GLY A 51 1.16 -5.26 8.09
C GLY A 51 1.14 -4.11 7.07
N TYR A 52 1.48 -4.41 5.82
CA TYR A 52 1.47 -3.42 4.73
C TYR A 52 0.06 -3.02 4.30
N SER A 53 -0.91 -3.92 4.48
CA SER A 53 -2.32 -3.59 4.28
C SER A 53 -2.80 -2.63 5.36
N GLU A 54 -2.45 -2.88 6.61
CA GLU A 54 -2.72 -1.96 7.73
C GLU A 54 -2.09 -0.60 7.50
N ASP A 55 -0.83 -0.54 7.06
CA ASP A 55 -0.14 0.72 6.77
C ASP A 55 -0.89 1.53 5.70
N LEU A 56 -1.29 0.92 4.58
CA LEU A 56 -2.09 1.62 3.56
C LEU A 56 -3.43 2.13 4.12
N LEU A 57 -4.12 1.29 4.89
CA LEU A 57 -5.41 1.65 5.49
C LEU A 57 -5.27 2.79 6.51
N ALA A 58 -4.21 2.81 7.32
CA ALA A 58 -3.88 3.88 8.25
C ALA A 58 -3.56 5.19 7.53
N LEU A 59 -3.02 5.10 6.31
CA LEU A 59 -2.79 6.23 5.42
C LEU A 59 -4.05 6.70 4.67
N GLY A 60 -5.18 5.98 4.81
CA GLY A 60 -6.43 6.26 4.13
C GLY A 60 -6.49 5.74 2.68
N VAL A 61 -5.57 4.86 2.30
CA VAL A 61 -5.50 4.23 0.98
C VAL A 61 -6.14 2.83 1.07
N GLN A 62 -7.12 2.57 0.21
CA GLN A 62 -7.69 1.24 0.05
C GLN A 62 -6.94 0.50 -1.06
N PRO A 63 -6.35 -0.69 -0.81
CA PRO A 63 -5.87 -1.52 -1.90
C PRO A 63 -7.04 -1.99 -2.75
N VAL A 64 -6.80 -2.31 -4.03
CA VAL A 64 -7.85 -2.92 -4.86
C VAL A 64 -7.90 -4.43 -4.61
N TRP A 65 -6.75 -5.02 -4.28
CA TRP A 65 -6.62 -6.44 -3.97
C TRP A 65 -5.74 -6.67 -2.76
N MET A 66 -6.13 -7.65 -1.94
CA MET A 66 -5.46 -7.96 -0.68
C MET A 66 -5.45 -9.47 -0.44
N ALA A 67 -4.36 -9.98 0.12
CA ALA A 67 -4.27 -11.38 0.52
C ALA A 67 -4.94 -11.64 1.89
N ASP A 68 -5.71 -12.72 1.96
CA ASP A 68 -6.31 -13.30 3.15
C ASP A 68 -7.15 -12.31 3.99
N ILE A 69 -8.11 -11.65 3.33
CA ILE A 69 -8.97 -10.62 3.93
C ILE A 69 -9.80 -11.19 5.07
N LYS A 70 -10.26 -12.44 4.94
CA LYS A 70 -11.10 -13.09 5.96
C LYS A 70 -10.33 -13.24 7.27
N ASN A 71 -9.12 -13.79 7.22
CA ASN A 71 -8.33 -13.97 8.43
C ASN A 71 -7.78 -12.62 8.93
N TYR A 72 -7.43 -11.69 8.04
CA TYR A 72 -7.10 -10.31 8.43
C TYR A 72 -8.20 -9.70 9.30
N ASN A 73 -9.45 -9.73 8.82
CA ASN A 73 -10.58 -9.16 9.55
C ASN A 73 -10.85 -9.87 10.89
N THR A 74 -10.43 -11.12 11.04
CA THR A 74 -10.58 -11.92 12.25
C THR A 74 -9.49 -11.61 13.29
N TRP A 75 -8.23 -11.46 12.84
CA TRP A 75 -7.08 -11.41 13.74
C TRP A 75 -6.47 -10.02 13.90
N VAL A 76 -6.67 -9.13 12.92
CA VAL A 76 -6.13 -7.77 12.93
C VAL A 76 -7.21 -6.80 13.38
N ASN A 77 -6.98 -6.14 14.50
CA ASN A 77 -7.95 -5.24 15.13
C ASN A 77 -7.60 -3.76 14.89
N THR A 78 -7.82 -3.30 13.67
CA THR A 78 -7.62 -1.91 13.22
C THR A 78 -8.94 -1.14 13.13
N GLU A 79 -8.90 0.18 13.30
CA GLU A 79 -10.08 1.06 13.13
C GLU A 79 -10.58 1.06 11.68
N THR A 80 -9.64 1.14 10.72
CA THR A 80 -9.94 1.10 9.29
C THR A 80 -9.85 -0.32 8.77
N LYS A 81 -10.95 -0.81 8.19
CA LYS A 81 -11.01 -2.14 7.55
C LYS A 81 -10.91 -2.02 6.03
N PRO A 82 -10.46 -3.08 5.34
CA PRO A 82 -10.62 -3.19 3.89
C PRO A 82 -12.09 -2.97 3.49
N SER A 83 -12.32 -2.21 2.42
CA SER A 83 -13.65 -2.08 1.83
C SER A 83 -14.18 -3.43 1.35
N LYS A 84 -15.50 -3.57 1.21
CA LYS A 84 -16.13 -4.74 0.59
C LYS A 84 -15.77 -4.91 -0.89
N ASP A 85 -15.29 -3.85 -1.52
CA ASP A 85 -14.85 -3.84 -2.92
C ASP A 85 -13.41 -4.36 -3.08
N VAL A 86 -12.67 -4.54 -1.98
CA VAL A 86 -11.33 -5.13 -2.02
C VAL A 86 -11.47 -6.62 -2.27
N VAL A 87 -10.84 -7.09 -3.35
CA VAL A 87 -10.94 -8.50 -3.77
C VAL A 87 -9.79 -9.31 -3.16
N ASP A 88 -10.15 -10.47 -2.61
CA ASP A 88 -9.19 -11.41 -2.04
C ASP A 88 -8.39 -12.11 -3.14
N VAL A 89 -7.05 -12.15 -3.01
CA VAL A 89 -6.14 -12.78 -3.99
C VAL A 89 -5.41 -14.00 -3.43
N GLY A 90 -6.02 -14.71 -2.48
CA GLY A 90 -5.47 -15.92 -1.89
C GLY A 90 -4.77 -15.69 -0.56
N THR A 91 -3.97 -16.67 -0.15
CA THR A 91 -3.34 -16.67 1.19
C THR A 91 -2.02 -15.90 1.21
N LEU A 92 -1.54 -15.51 2.40
CA LEU A 92 -0.21 -14.94 2.55
C LEU A 92 0.92 -15.89 2.12
N GLN A 93 0.71 -17.21 2.26
CA GLN A 93 1.71 -18.21 1.89
C GLN A 93 1.68 -18.52 0.39
N GLN A 94 0.50 -18.47 -0.21
CA GLN A 94 0.25 -18.81 -1.61
C GLN A 94 -0.74 -17.79 -2.21
N PRO A 95 -0.25 -16.62 -2.62
CA PRO A 95 -1.02 -15.68 -3.44
C PRO A 95 -1.39 -16.32 -4.78
N ASN A 96 -2.57 -16.01 -5.30
CA ASN A 96 -3.01 -16.46 -6.62
C ASN A 96 -2.40 -15.57 -7.72
N LEU A 97 -1.21 -15.95 -8.20
CA LEU A 97 -0.49 -15.20 -9.22
C LEU A 97 -1.21 -15.15 -10.57
N GLU A 98 -1.99 -16.18 -10.90
CA GLU A 98 -2.79 -16.19 -12.12
C GLU A 98 -3.88 -15.10 -12.07
N GLU A 99 -4.59 -15.00 -10.95
CA GLU A 99 -5.58 -13.95 -10.74
C GLU A 99 -4.92 -12.58 -10.74
N ILE A 100 -3.84 -12.39 -9.96
CA ILE A 100 -3.10 -11.11 -9.91
C ILE A 100 -2.64 -10.67 -11.30
N SER A 101 -2.19 -11.59 -12.15
CA SER A 101 -1.81 -11.30 -13.54
C SER A 101 -3.00 -10.77 -14.37
N ARG A 102 -4.18 -11.38 -14.24
CA ARG A 102 -5.40 -10.97 -14.97
C ARG A 102 -5.86 -9.56 -14.59
N LEU A 103 -5.61 -9.15 -13.35
CA LEU A 103 -6.03 -7.87 -12.78
C LEU A 103 -5.18 -6.69 -13.27
N LYS A 104 -3.99 -6.94 -13.81
CA LYS A 104 -3.05 -5.94 -14.34
C LYS A 104 -2.79 -4.79 -13.34
N PRO A 105 -2.23 -5.08 -12.15
CA PRO A 105 -1.99 -4.07 -11.14
C PRO A 105 -0.92 -3.05 -11.58
N ASP A 106 -0.96 -1.88 -10.96
CA ASP A 106 0.07 -0.84 -11.16
C ASP A 106 1.27 -1.05 -10.21
N LEU A 107 1.05 -1.76 -9.09
CA LEU A 107 2.03 -2.01 -8.04
C LEU A 107 1.65 -3.26 -7.23
N ILE A 108 2.64 -4.07 -6.90
CA ILE A 108 2.53 -5.17 -5.93
C ILE A 108 3.40 -4.86 -4.71
N ILE A 109 2.87 -5.08 -3.51
CA ILE A 109 3.58 -4.88 -2.24
C ILE A 109 3.61 -6.19 -1.46
N ILE A 110 4.79 -6.66 -1.07
CA ILE A 110 5.01 -7.92 -0.33
C ILE A 110 6.22 -7.80 0.60
N THR A 111 6.37 -8.72 1.55
CA THR A 111 7.62 -8.83 2.33
C THR A 111 8.74 -9.38 1.44
N SER A 112 9.98 -8.96 1.66
CA SER A 112 11.15 -9.56 1.03
C SER A 112 11.23 -11.06 1.35
N PHE A 113 10.93 -11.44 2.59
CA PHE A 113 10.93 -12.84 3.03
C PHE A 113 10.02 -13.74 2.18
N ARG A 114 8.79 -13.32 1.89
CA ARG A 114 7.84 -14.10 1.08
C ARG A 114 8.03 -13.91 -0.42
N GLY A 115 8.34 -12.68 -0.83
CA GLY A 115 8.42 -12.30 -2.24
C GLY A 115 9.66 -12.80 -2.95
N LYS A 116 10.78 -12.99 -2.24
CA LYS A 116 12.07 -13.30 -2.87
C LYS A 116 12.07 -14.57 -3.73
N ALA A 117 11.36 -15.61 -3.29
CA ALA A 117 11.28 -16.88 -4.02
C ALA A 117 10.48 -16.77 -5.33
N ILE A 118 9.57 -15.80 -5.43
CA ILE A 118 8.64 -15.59 -6.56
C ILE A 118 8.84 -14.20 -7.20
N LYS A 119 10.02 -13.61 -6.99
CA LYS A 119 10.30 -12.21 -7.38
C LYS A 119 10.13 -12.00 -8.88
N ASN A 120 10.70 -12.89 -9.68
CA ASN A 120 10.68 -12.77 -11.13
C ASN A 120 9.24 -12.86 -11.67
N GLU A 121 8.42 -13.73 -11.08
CA GLU A 121 7.02 -13.91 -11.45
C GLU A 121 6.18 -12.67 -11.09
N LEU A 122 6.41 -12.08 -9.92
CA LEU A 122 5.73 -10.84 -9.51
C LEU A 122 6.15 -9.65 -10.38
N GLU A 123 7.45 -9.49 -10.65
CA GLU A 123 8.00 -8.40 -11.48
C GLU A 123 7.58 -8.50 -12.95
N GLN A 124 7.27 -9.71 -13.45
CA GLN A 124 6.64 -9.89 -14.76
C GLN A 124 5.19 -9.41 -14.81
N ILE A 125 4.50 -9.39 -13.67
CA ILE A 125 3.10 -8.93 -13.59
C ILE A 125 3.04 -7.41 -13.45
N ALA A 126 3.81 -6.83 -12.52
CA ALA A 126 3.83 -5.40 -12.24
C ALA A 126 5.09 -5.00 -11.45
N PRO A 127 5.42 -3.69 -11.41
CA PRO A 127 6.41 -3.16 -10.47
C PRO A 127 6.15 -3.70 -9.05
N THR A 128 7.17 -4.28 -8.43
CA THR A 128 7.03 -5.01 -7.16
C THR A 128 7.97 -4.46 -6.10
N VAL A 129 7.39 -4.01 -5.00
CA VAL A 129 8.12 -3.46 -3.85
C VAL A 129 8.17 -4.51 -2.75
N MET A 130 9.38 -4.79 -2.27
CA MET A 130 9.64 -5.81 -1.25
C MET A 130 10.28 -5.19 -0.02
N PHE A 131 9.52 -5.05 1.06
CA PHE A 131 10.01 -4.49 2.32
C PHE A 131 10.46 -5.58 3.29
N ASP A 132 11.45 -5.26 4.12
CA ASP A 132 11.93 -6.15 5.17
C ASP A 132 11.49 -5.60 6.55
N PRO A 133 10.59 -6.30 7.26
CA PRO A 133 10.09 -5.85 8.56
C PRO A 133 11.18 -5.87 9.67
N SER A 134 12.34 -6.49 9.43
CA SER A 134 13.45 -6.53 10.39
C SER A 134 14.37 -5.30 10.33
N THR A 135 14.22 -4.47 9.30
CA THR A 135 15.00 -3.23 9.18
C THR A 135 14.42 -2.16 10.12
N SER A 136 15.26 -1.59 11.00
CA SER A 136 14.86 -0.66 12.08
C SER A 136 14.33 0.71 11.62
N ASN A 137 14.06 0.89 10.32
CA ASN A 137 13.35 2.05 9.80
C ASN A 137 11.87 1.70 9.73
N ASN A 138 11.18 1.91 10.85
CA ASN A 138 9.74 1.68 11.07
C ASN A 138 8.84 2.59 10.21
N ASP A 139 9.34 3.13 9.11
CA ASP A 139 8.64 4.06 8.22
C ASP A 139 8.72 3.57 6.77
N HIS A 140 8.28 2.34 6.55
CA HIS A 140 8.26 1.70 5.22
C HIS A 140 7.42 2.48 4.20
N PHE A 141 6.53 3.38 4.66
CA PHE A 141 5.52 4.05 3.83
C PHE A 141 5.55 5.59 3.83
N ALA A 142 6.34 6.29 4.66
CA ALA A 142 6.37 7.77 4.57
C ALA A 142 6.75 8.28 3.17
N ASP A 143 7.71 7.61 2.53
CA ASP A 143 8.14 7.95 1.16
C ASP A 143 7.09 7.57 0.11
N ALA A 144 6.27 6.54 0.38
CA ALA A 144 5.22 6.08 -0.52
C ALA A 144 3.95 6.93 -0.40
N LYS A 145 3.58 7.38 0.81
CA LYS A 145 2.39 8.21 1.06
C LYS A 145 2.40 9.53 0.28
N ALA A 146 3.57 10.16 0.14
CA ALA A 146 3.67 11.41 -0.60
C ALA A 146 3.48 11.23 -2.12
N LYS A 147 3.40 9.97 -2.60
CA LYS A 147 3.55 9.60 -4.00
C LYS A 147 2.46 8.65 -4.51
N LEU A 148 1.65 8.07 -3.62
CA LEU A 148 0.46 7.26 -3.91
C LEU A 148 -0.81 8.08 -3.65
#